data_AF-A0A8X7XZJ7-F1
#
_entry.id   AF-A0A8X7XZJ7-F1
#
_cell.length_a   1.000
_cell.length_b   1.000
_cell.length_c   1.000
_cell.angle_alpha   90.00
_cell.angle_beta   90.00
_cell.angle_gamma   90.00
#
_symmetry.space_group_name_H-M   'P 1'
#
loop_
_entity.id
_entity.type
_entity.pdbx_description
1 polymer ?
#
loop_
_entity_poly.entity_id
_entity_poly.type
_entity_poly.pdbx_seq_one_letter_code
_entity_poly.pdbx_strand_id
1 'polypeptide(L)' 'MEAINSVFNPLKEFTNDNIRLVKHYHKLDHKDFTKVVFCTIIGFVVMGFIGFIVKLIFMPFNNIIAGSAWVND' A
#
# COMPACT_ATOMS: atom_id res chain seq x y z
N MET A 1 -13.51 -35.50 -23.30
CA MET A 1 -13.03 -35.67 -21.91
C MET A 1 -11.50 -35.72 -21.82
N GLU A 2 -10.77 -36.26 -22.80
CA GLU A 2 -9.28 -36.26 -22.81
C GLU A 2 -8.63 -34.88 -22.92
N ALA A 3 -9.16 -34.00 -23.78
CA ALA A 3 -8.61 -32.64 -23.93
C ALA A 3 -8.69 -31.82 -22.63
N ILE A 4 -9.70 -32.04 -21.79
CA ILE A 4 -9.85 -31.34 -20.51
C ILE A 4 -8.79 -31.85 -19.51
N ASN A 5 -8.56 -33.17 -19.47
CA ASN A 5 -7.54 -33.77 -18.62
C ASN A 5 -6.11 -33.35 -19.02
N SER A 6 -5.85 -33.10 -20.31
CA SER A 6 -4.52 -32.65 -20.77
C SER A 6 -4.18 -31.22 -20.36
N VAL A 7 -5.16 -30.35 -20.10
CA VAL A 7 -4.94 -29.00 -19.55
C VAL A 7 -4.95 -29.01 -18.03
N PHE A 8 -5.69 -29.92 -17.40
CA PHE A 8 -5.76 -30.04 -15.94
C PHE A 8 -4.49 -30.62 -15.31
N ASN A 9 -3.83 -31.60 -15.94
CA ASN A 9 -2.59 -32.16 -15.44
C ASN A 9 -1.45 -31.13 -15.27
N PRO A 10 -1.10 -30.32 -16.29
CA PRO A 10 -0.05 -29.31 -16.13
C PRO A 10 -0.44 -28.21 -15.13
N LEU A 11 -1.74 -27.88 -15.00
CA LEU A 11 -2.21 -26.95 -13.97
C LEU A 11 -2.03 -27.50 -12.55
N LYS A 12 -2.26 -28.81 -12.37
CA LYS A 12 -2.08 -29.49 -11.09
C LYS A 12 -0.62 -29.57 -10.69
N GLU A 13 0.27 -29.88 -11.64
CA GLU A 13 1.73 -29.85 -11.44
C GLU A 13 2.21 -28.44 -11.12
N PHE A 14 1.76 -27.43 -11.88
CA PHE A 14 2.07 -26.03 -11.61
C PHE A 14 1.63 -25.63 -10.19
N THR A 15 0.42 -25.98 -9.77
CA THR A 15 -0.07 -25.67 -8.42
C THR A 15 0.78 -26.34 -7.34
N ASN A 16 1.16 -27.60 -7.54
CA ASN A 16 2.03 -28.33 -6.61
C ASN A 16 3.44 -27.72 -6.52
N ASP A 17 4.01 -27.29 -7.63
CA ASP A 17 5.30 -26.61 -7.64
C ASP A 17 5.23 -25.25 -6.96
N ASN A 18 4.16 -24.47 -7.17
CA ASN A 18 3.95 -23.20 -6.46
C ASN A 18 3.85 -23.40 -4.94
N ILE A 19 3.14 -24.43 -4.48
CA ILE A 19 3.04 -24.75 -3.05
C ILE A 19 4.41 -25.11 -2.46
N ARG A 20 5.20 -25.89 -3.19
CA ARG A 20 6.56 -26.28 -2.79
C ARG A 20 7.49 -25.07 -2.73
N LEU A 21 7.38 -24.15 -3.70
CA LEU A 21 8.13 -22.90 -3.72
C LEU A 21 7.75 -22.00 -2.54
N VAL A 22 6.46 -21.76 -2.30
CA VAL A 22 5.96 -20.95 -1.16
C VAL A 22 6.49 -21.50 0.17
N LYS A 23 6.54 -22.83 0.32
CA LYS A 23 7.05 -23.47 1.53
C LYS A 23 8.57 -23.37 1.69
N HIS A 24 9.31 -23.12 0.61
CA HIS A 24 10.76 -22.90 0.61
C HIS A 24 11.13 -21.45 0.96
N TYR A 25 10.22 -20.49 0.79
CA TYR A 25 10.49 -19.10 1.17
C TYR A 25 10.75 -18.99 2.68
N HIS A 26 11.78 -18.21 3.01
CA HIS A 26 12.09 -17.87 4.39
C HIS A 26 10.91 -17.12 4.99
N LYS A 27 10.21 -17.77 5.93
CA LYS A 27 9.10 -17.16 6.64
C LYS A 27 9.68 -16.08 7.54
N LEU A 28 9.33 -14.81 7.26
CA LEU A 28 9.82 -13.67 8.00
C LEU A 28 9.52 -13.89 9.49
N ASP A 29 10.56 -13.88 10.31
CA ASP A 29 10.41 -14.05 11.75
C ASP A 29 9.61 -12.88 12.34
N HIS A 30 8.89 -13.13 13.43
CA HIS A 30 8.07 -12.11 14.10
C HIS A 30 8.86 -10.84 14.44
N LYS A 31 10.16 -10.97 14.72
CA LYS A 31 11.06 -9.85 15.00
C LYS A 31 11.30 -8.96 13.79
N ASP A 32 11.54 -9.54 12.62
CA ASP A 32 11.82 -8.78 11.41
C ASP A 32 10.56 -8.19 10.81
N PHE A 33 9.42 -8.89 10.92
CA PHE A 33 8.12 -8.33 10.57
C PHE A 33 7.80 -7.09 11.41
N THR A 34 8.05 -7.14 12.72
CA THR A 34 7.81 -6.00 13.62
C THR A 34 8.66 -4.79 13.25
N LYS A 35 9.94 -4.99 12.86
CA LYS A 35 10.80 -3.88 12.40
C LYS A 35 10.25 -3.20 11.14
N VAL A 36 9.81 -3.99 10.16
CA VAL A 36 9.24 -3.46 8.91
C VAL A 36 7.96 -2.70 9.21
N VAL A 37 7.04 -3.29 9.98
CA VAL A 37 5.77 -2.66 10.37
C VAL A 37 6.03 -1.35 11.11
N PHE A 38 6.98 -1.32 12.04
CA PHE A 38 7.31 -0.11 12.78
C PHE A 38 7.85 1.00 11.88
N CYS A 39 8.75 0.66 10.95
CA CYS A 39 9.26 1.61 9.95
C CYS A 39 8.12 2.18 9.07
N THR A 40 7.20 1.32 8.61
CA THR A 40 6.03 1.73 7.83
C THR A 40 5.08 2.62 8.62
N ILE A 41 4.79 2.29 9.88
CA ILE A 41 3.92 3.11 10.73
C ILE A 41 4.51 4.51 10.92
N ILE A 42 5.81 4.60 11.19
CA ILE A 42 6.49 5.90 11.32
C ILE A 42 6.39 6.70 10.02
N GLY A 43 6.68 6.06 8.88
CA GLY A 43 6.57 6.71 7.57
C GLY A 43 5.16 7.22 7.28
N PHE A 44 4.13 6.42 7.60
CA PHE A 44 2.74 6.81 7.43
C PHE A 44 2.34 7.98 8.34
N VAL A 45 2.77 7.96 9.60
CA VAL A 45 2.51 9.06 10.55
C VAL A 45 3.17 10.35 10.07
N VAL A 46 4.41 10.30 9.59
CA VAL A 46 5.13 11.47 9.06
C VAL A 46 4.43 12.02 7.82
N MET A 47 4.13 11.18 6.82
CA MET A 47 3.40 11.60 5.61
C MET A 47 2.02 12.19 5.93
N GLY A 48 1.29 11.58 6.87
CA GLY A 48 -0.01 12.07 7.33
C GLY A 48 0.10 13.42 8.03
N PHE A 49 1.12 13.59 8.89
CA PHE A 49 1.33 14.83 9.63
C PHE A 49 1.72 15.99 8.72
N ILE A 50 2.65 15.77 7.79
CA ILE A 50 3.01 16.77 6.77
C ILE A 50 1.78 17.16 5.94
N GLY A 51 0.98 16.20 5.47
CA GLY A 51 -0.25 16.48 4.73
C GLY A 51 -1.28 17.29 5.53
N PHE A 52 -1.40 17.01 6.83
CA PHE A 52 -2.29 17.75 7.73
C PHE A 52 -1.85 19.21 7.90
N ILE A 53 -0.57 19.45 8.18
CA ILE A 53 -0.03 20.81 8.36
C ILE A 53 -0.14 21.62 7.07
N VAL A 54 0.22 21.01 5.93
CA VAL A 54 0.11 21.64 4.61
C VAL A 54 -1.35 22.04 4.34
N LYS A 55 -2.31 21.15 4.59
CA LYS A 55 -3.74 21.44 4.41
C LYS A 55 -4.25 22.52 5.37
N LEU A 56 -3.73 22.56 6.60
CA LEU A 56 -4.08 23.55 7.61
C LEU A 56 -3.59 24.96 7.23
N ILE A 57 -2.44 25.10 6.55
CA ILE A 57 -1.97 26.39 6.05
C ILE A 57 -2.78 26.82 4.82
N PHE A 58 -3.11 25.89 3.93
CA PHE A 58 -3.85 26.23 2.71
C PHE A 58 -5.31 26.62 2.93
N MET A 59 -5.99 26.09 3.96
CA MET A 59 -7.37 26.46 4.28
C MET A 59 -7.59 27.98 4.55
N PRO A 60 -6.84 28.64 5.46
CA PRO A 60 -6.97 30.07 5.68
C PRO A 60 -6.43 30.89 4.51
N PHE A 61 -5.33 30.46 3.86
CA PHE A 61 -4.79 31.15 2.69
C PHE A 61 -5.79 31.21 1.53
N ASN A 62 -6.47 30.10 1.23
CA ASN A 62 -7.47 30.07 0.16
C ASN A 62 -8.69 30.94 0.51
N ASN A 63 -9.08 31.01 1.78
CA ASN A 63 -10.17 31.89 2.23
C ASN A 63 -9.80 33.38 2.17
N ILE A 64 -8.56 33.76 2.49
CA ILE A 64 -8.08 35.16 2.43
C ILE A 64 -7.95 35.63 0.98
N ILE A 65 -7.37 34.83 0.09
CA ILE A 65 -7.19 35.18 -1.33
C ILE A 65 -8.55 35.21 -2.05
N ALA A 66 -9.42 34.23 -1.80
CA ALA A 66 -10.78 34.28 -2.34
C ALA A 66 -11.55 35.46 -1.77
N GLY A 67 -11.48 35.70 -0.45
CA GLY A 67 -12.18 36.81 0.21
C GLY A 67 -11.72 38.20 -0.25
N SER A 68 -10.43 38.39 -0.55
CA SER A 68 -9.90 39.67 -1.05
C SER A 68 -10.18 39.91 -2.53
N ALA A 69 -10.43 38.86 -3.32
CA ALA A 69 -10.83 38.97 -4.72
C ALA A 69 -12.28 39.48 -4.88
N TRP A 70 -13.20 39.14 -3.98
CA TRP A 70 -14.60 39.62 -4.01
C TRP A 70 -14.82 40.99 -3.34
N VAL A 71 -13.85 41.52 -2.60
CA VAL A 71 -13.97 42.82 -1.90
C VAL A 71 -13.50 44.00 -2.75
N ASN A 72 -12.88 43.75 -3.90
CA ASN A 72 -12.43 44.79 -4.84
C ASN A 72 -13.28 44.89 -6.13
N ASP A 73 -14.43 44.20 -6.20
CA ASP A 73 -15.49 44.39 -7.19
C ASP A 73 -16.75 44.97 -6.53
#